data_AF-A0AB36HL07-F1
#
_entry.id   AF-A0AB36HL07-F1
#
_cell.length_a   1.000
_cell.length_b   1.000
_cell.length_c   1.000
_cell.angle_alpha   90.00
_cell.angle_beta   90.00
_cell.angle_gamma   90.00
#
_symmetry.space_group_name_H-M   'P 1'
#
loop_
_entity.id
_entity.type
_entity.pdbx_description
1 polymer ?
#
loop_
_entity_poly.entity_id
_entity_poly.type
_entity_poly.pdbx_seq_one_letter_code
_entity_poly.pdbx_strand_id
1 'polypeptide(L)'
;MHAIQYFSLFAGFRRASIMIMMAATAFCGTILPNGDAYAQSTGPSSSELRVAFSVWEPFVIDDETGRHGIDMAILTELAHRMDKALSLYPCPWRRCLKMLEDGDIDILSSFAYTAEREKFAFYIKPPYSRVSPVFYVRQGKNTHIAQFPTDEPDRPDIENHHRPARRGFYCQGTCTLLACQ
;
A
#
# COMPACT_ATOMS: atom_id res chain seq x y z
N MET A 1 77.45 -36.56 7.28
CA MET A 1 78.00 -35.27 6.82
C MET A 1 76.89 -34.24 6.87
N HIS A 2 77.05 -33.24 7.76
CA HIS A 2 76.21 -32.05 8.01
C HIS A 2 74.75 -32.31 8.45
N ALA A 3 74.20 -31.76 9.53
CA ALA A 3 74.62 -30.65 10.37
C ALA A 3 74.03 -30.80 11.78
N ILE A 4 74.92 -30.67 12.77
CA ILE A 4 74.59 -30.21 14.12
C ILE A 4 74.59 -28.69 14.06
N GLN A 5 73.50 -28.06 14.47
CA GLN A 5 73.35 -26.64 14.91
C GLN A 5 71.83 -26.39 14.93
N TYR A 6 71.10 -26.20 16.03
CA TYR A 6 71.40 -25.40 17.20
C TYR A 6 70.75 -26.01 18.44
N PHE A 7 71.63 -26.40 19.36
CA PHE A 7 71.36 -26.60 20.78
C PHE A 7 71.10 -25.22 21.41
N SER A 8 70.29 -25.20 22.46
CA SER A 8 70.10 -24.10 23.43
C SER A 8 69.56 -22.77 22.91
N LEU A 9 68.24 -22.57 23.05
CA LEU A 9 67.68 -21.30 23.54
C LEU A 9 66.23 -21.52 24.00
N PHE A 10 65.92 -20.96 25.17
CA PHE A 10 64.61 -20.92 25.83
C PHE A 10 64.16 -22.17 26.60
N ALA A 11 64.98 -22.50 27.61
CA ALA A 11 64.42 -22.90 28.90
C ALA A 11 63.48 -21.77 29.41
N GLY A 12 62.26 -22.14 29.77
CA GLY A 12 61.38 -21.29 30.58
C GLY A 12 60.20 -20.70 29.83
N PHE A 13 59.13 -21.49 29.61
CA PHE A 13 57.74 -21.04 29.85
C PHE A 13 56.77 -22.24 29.88
N ARG A 14 57.19 -23.37 30.46
CA ARG A 14 56.30 -24.52 30.75
C ARG A 14 55.41 -24.22 31.97
N ARG A 15 54.58 -23.18 31.95
CA ARG A 15 53.59 -22.95 33.03
C ARG A 15 52.25 -22.34 32.61
N ALA A 16 52.03 -22.00 31.34
CA ALA A 16 50.84 -21.21 30.96
C ALA A 16 49.97 -21.84 29.85
N SER A 17 49.82 -23.18 29.81
CA SER A 17 48.96 -23.80 28.77
C SER A 17 48.11 -25.00 29.20
N ILE A 18 48.00 -25.32 30.51
CA ILE A 18 47.23 -26.50 30.98
C ILE A 18 46.12 -26.13 31.99
N MET A 19 45.85 -24.84 32.21
CA MET A 19 44.77 -24.36 33.10
C MET A 19 43.73 -23.50 32.37
N ILE A 20 43.30 -23.91 31.16
CA ILE A 20 42.06 -23.40 30.52
C ILE A 20 41.30 -24.59 29.89
N MET A 21 41.31 -25.74 30.55
CA MET A 21 40.55 -26.95 30.15
C MET A 21 39.76 -27.52 31.34
N MET A 22 39.18 -26.65 32.16
CA MET A 22 38.17 -27.00 33.18
C MET A 22 37.14 -25.87 33.29
N ALA A 23 36.46 -25.58 32.18
CA ALA A 23 35.28 -24.71 32.17
C ALA A 23 34.22 -25.27 31.22
N ALA A 24 33.99 -26.57 31.30
CA ALA A 24 32.85 -27.21 30.69
C ALA A 24 32.11 -28.03 31.77
N THR A 25 30.81 -27.78 31.87
CA THR A 25 29.78 -28.63 32.49
C THR A 25 29.57 -28.54 34.01
N ALA A 26 29.08 -27.39 34.49
CA ALA A 26 28.20 -27.32 35.67
C ALA A 26 27.37 -26.01 35.69
N PHE A 27 26.64 -25.72 34.61
CA PHE A 27 25.47 -24.84 34.68
C PHE A 27 24.37 -25.42 33.78
N CYS A 28 23.90 -26.60 34.16
CA CYS A 28 22.58 -27.07 33.79
C CYS A 28 21.60 -26.30 34.68
N GLY A 29 20.72 -25.49 34.08
CA GLY A 29 19.54 -24.98 34.77
C GLY A 29 19.35 -23.48 34.77
N THR A 30 19.18 -22.89 33.58
CA THR A 30 18.05 -21.98 33.32
C THR A 30 17.77 -21.95 31.83
N ILE A 31 16.87 -22.82 31.38
CA ILE A 31 16.10 -22.59 30.15
C ILE A 31 15.21 -21.38 30.48
N LEU A 32 15.56 -20.20 29.98
CA LEU A 32 14.59 -19.12 29.83
C LEU A 32 13.97 -19.26 28.44
N PRO A 33 12.64 -19.35 28.35
CA PRO A 33 11.94 -19.47 27.08
C PRO A 33 12.00 -18.13 26.33
N ASN A 34 12.11 -18.22 25.00
CA ASN A 34 11.60 -17.24 24.05
C ASN A 34 11.92 -15.78 24.37
N GLY A 35 13.15 -15.36 24.02
CA GLY A 35 13.34 -14.00 23.57
C GLY A 35 12.71 -13.87 22.19
N ASP A 36 11.41 -13.62 22.15
CA ASP A 36 10.75 -13.17 20.93
C ASP A 36 11.59 -11.99 20.41
N ALA A 37 12.16 -12.16 19.22
CA ALA A 37 12.45 -11.03 18.38
C ALA A 37 11.08 -10.38 18.13
N TYR A 38 10.68 -9.46 18.99
CA TYR A 38 9.60 -8.54 18.70
C TYR A 38 10.08 -7.73 17.52
N ALA A 39 9.83 -8.23 16.31
CA ALA A 39 9.57 -7.37 15.19
C ALA A 39 8.55 -6.36 15.71
N GLN A 40 8.95 -5.10 15.87
CA GLN A 40 7.99 -4.02 15.95
C GLN A 40 7.24 -4.06 14.62
N SER A 41 6.15 -4.82 14.57
CA SER A 41 5.09 -4.53 13.64
C SER A 41 4.62 -3.14 14.04
N THR A 42 5.10 -2.12 13.32
CA THR A 42 4.38 -0.86 13.20
C THR A 42 3.00 -1.22 12.68
N GLY A 43 2.07 -1.52 13.61
CA GLY A 43 0.65 -1.40 13.33
C GLY A 43 0.38 0.05 12.91
N PRO A 44 -0.75 0.31 12.23
CA PRO A 44 -1.03 1.62 11.65
C PRO A 44 -0.81 2.70 12.72
N SER A 45 0.18 3.56 12.51
CA SER A 45 0.45 4.67 13.41
C SER A 45 -0.75 5.60 13.30
N SER A 46 -1.58 5.63 14.35
CA SER A 46 -2.85 6.38 14.36
C SER A 46 -2.71 7.88 14.04
N SER A 47 -1.49 8.41 14.01
CA SER A 47 -1.17 9.81 13.73
C SER A 47 -1.17 10.18 12.24
N GLU A 48 -1.11 9.22 11.32
CA GLU A 48 -0.99 9.49 9.88
C GLU A 48 -2.15 8.88 9.09
N LEU A 49 -2.58 9.59 8.05
CA LEU A 49 -3.57 9.17 7.07
C LEU A 49 -2.85 8.85 5.77
N ARG A 50 -2.75 7.56 5.43
CA ARG A 50 -2.03 7.05 4.26
C ARG A 50 -2.93 7.08 3.04
N VAL A 51 -2.58 7.89 2.05
CA VAL A 51 -3.43 8.12 0.88
C VAL A 51 -2.69 7.81 -0.40
N ALA A 52 -3.23 6.91 -1.21
CA ALA A 52 -2.76 6.74 -2.59
C ALA A 52 -3.65 7.46 -3.59
N PHE A 53 -3.02 7.83 -4.70
CA PHE A 53 -3.69 8.45 -5.83
C PHE A 53 -2.90 8.19 -7.12
N SER A 54 -3.61 8.32 -8.24
CA SER A 54 -3.01 8.46 -9.57
C SER A 54 -3.29 9.86 -10.09
N VAL A 55 -2.34 10.43 -10.85
CA VAL A 55 -2.55 11.72 -11.53
C VAL A 55 -3.71 11.58 -12.52
N TRP A 56 -4.75 12.38 -12.32
CA TRP A 56 -5.99 12.37 -13.09
C TRP A 56 -6.63 13.75 -13.00
N GLU A 57 -6.35 14.60 -13.97
CA GLU A 57 -6.85 15.97 -13.96
C GLU A 57 -8.37 16.00 -14.22
N PRO A 58 -9.13 16.93 -13.60
CA PRO A 58 -8.71 17.97 -12.65
C PRO A 58 -8.73 17.51 -11.17
N PHE A 59 -8.86 16.21 -10.92
CA PHE A 59 -9.00 15.67 -9.56
C PHE A 59 -7.67 15.67 -8.80
N VAL A 60 -6.62 15.16 -9.45
CA VAL A 60 -5.25 15.23 -8.96
C VAL A 60 -4.35 15.73 -10.08
N ILE A 61 -3.73 16.87 -9.84
CA ILE A 61 -2.75 17.52 -10.70
C ILE A 61 -1.41 17.44 -9.97
N ASP A 62 -0.36 17.05 -10.68
CA ASP A 62 1.02 17.00 -10.19
C ASP A 62 1.91 17.68 -11.22
N ASP A 63 2.25 18.95 -10.97
CA ASP A 63 3.05 19.79 -11.85
C ASP A 63 4.14 20.57 -11.09
N GLU A 64 4.78 21.55 -11.74
CA GLU A 64 5.86 22.35 -11.16
C GLU A 64 5.44 23.15 -9.91
N THR A 65 4.14 23.43 -9.74
CA THR A 65 3.60 24.12 -8.56
C THR A 65 3.34 23.17 -7.38
N GLY A 66 3.49 21.87 -7.62
CA GLY A 66 3.22 20.81 -6.67
C GLY A 66 1.85 20.17 -6.85
N ARG A 67 1.47 19.33 -5.90
CA ARG A 67 0.24 18.54 -5.98
C ARG A 67 -0.97 19.36 -5.55
N HIS A 68 -1.95 19.42 -6.43
CA HIS A 68 -3.18 20.15 -6.20
C HIS A 68 -4.36 19.52 -6.96
N GLY A 69 -5.53 20.15 -6.92
CA GLY A 69 -6.76 19.64 -7.52
C GLY A 69 -7.85 19.32 -6.49
N ILE A 70 -8.97 18.79 -6.97
CA ILE A 70 -10.18 18.55 -6.17
C ILE A 70 -9.89 17.56 -5.05
N ASP A 71 -9.26 16.42 -5.36
CA ASP A 71 -9.00 15.37 -4.38
C ASP A 71 -7.99 15.86 -3.33
N MET A 72 -6.94 16.58 -3.74
CA MET A 72 -5.95 17.13 -2.81
C MET A 72 -6.56 18.14 -1.84
N ALA A 73 -7.46 19.00 -2.32
CA ALA A 73 -8.17 19.95 -1.48
C ALA A 73 -9.06 19.23 -0.44
N ILE A 74 -9.80 18.20 -0.86
CA ILE A 74 -10.67 17.44 0.05
C ILE A 74 -9.84 16.65 1.06
N LEU A 75 -8.77 15.96 0.63
CA LEU A 75 -7.90 15.17 1.50
C LEU A 75 -7.19 16.02 2.55
N THR A 76 -6.75 17.23 2.17
CA THR A 76 -6.13 18.18 3.09
C THR A 76 -7.11 18.61 4.17
N GLU A 77 -8.33 18.99 3.78
CA GLU A 77 -9.37 19.39 4.73
C GLU A 77 -9.82 18.23 5.62
N LEU A 78 -9.90 17.01 5.06
CA LEU A 78 -10.23 15.79 5.82
C LEU A 78 -9.16 15.51 6.88
N ALA A 79 -7.88 15.50 6.50
CA ALA A 79 -6.78 15.27 7.42
C ALA A 79 -6.74 16.33 8.54
N HIS A 80 -6.97 17.61 8.19
CA HIS A 80 -7.05 18.70 9.15
C HIS A 80 -8.19 18.49 10.17
N ARG A 81 -9.40 18.11 9.72
CA ARG A 81 -10.54 17.83 10.62
C ARG A 81 -10.32 16.61 11.51
N MET A 82 -9.51 15.66 11.05
CA MET A 82 -9.18 14.43 11.77
C MET A 82 -7.98 14.57 12.70
N ASP A 83 -7.30 15.74 12.69
CA ASP A 83 -6.02 15.95 13.38
C ASP A 83 -4.97 14.87 13.04
N LYS A 84 -4.84 14.58 11.73
CA LYS A 84 -3.87 13.60 11.21
C LYS A 84 -2.90 14.24 10.23
N ALA A 85 -1.67 13.75 10.22
CA ALA A 85 -0.73 14.05 9.14
C ALA A 85 -1.15 13.33 7.86
N LEU A 86 -0.99 13.97 6.71
CA LEU A 86 -1.33 13.38 5.41
C LEU A 86 -0.10 12.77 4.74
N SER A 87 -0.11 11.46 4.52
CA SER A 87 0.91 10.75 3.72
C SER A 87 0.40 10.51 2.31
N LEU A 88 1.19 10.89 1.31
CA LEU A 88 0.80 10.87 -0.10
C LEU A 88 1.64 9.86 -0.88
N TYR A 89 0.99 8.81 -1.40
CA TYR A 89 1.58 7.73 -2.17
C TYR A 89 1.14 7.77 -3.66
N PRO A 90 1.88 8.46 -4.54
CA PRO A 90 1.57 8.43 -5.97
C PRO A 90 1.86 7.05 -6.56
N CYS A 91 0.90 6.47 -7.28
CA CYS A 91 1.09 5.20 -7.97
C CYS A 91 0.24 5.07 -9.25
N PRO A 92 0.60 4.16 -10.17
CA PRO A 92 -0.30 3.76 -11.24
C PRO A 92 -1.58 3.15 -10.66
N TRP A 93 -2.74 3.47 -11.24
CA TRP A 93 -4.06 3.10 -10.72
C TRP A 93 -4.19 1.66 -10.20
N ARG A 94 -3.74 0.68 -10.98
CA ARG A 94 -3.79 -0.74 -10.62
C ARG A 94 -3.00 -1.08 -9.36
N ARG A 95 -1.87 -0.40 -9.13
CA ARG A 95 -1.05 -0.56 -7.92
C ARG A 95 -1.75 0.06 -6.73
N CYS A 96 -2.30 1.26 -6.87
CA CYS A 96 -3.04 1.92 -5.80
C CYS A 96 -4.26 1.10 -5.35
N LEU A 97 -4.97 0.50 -6.31
CA LEU A 97 -6.08 -0.42 -6.01
C LEU A 97 -5.62 -1.65 -5.21
N LYS A 98 -4.47 -2.23 -5.57
CA LYS A 98 -3.93 -3.39 -4.86
C LYS A 98 -3.46 -3.01 -3.45
N MET A 99 -2.82 -1.85 -3.30
CA MET A 99 -2.43 -1.32 -1.98
C MET A 99 -3.66 -1.11 -1.08
N LEU A 100 -4.79 -0.66 -1.65
CA LEU A 100 -6.04 -0.55 -0.90
C LEU A 100 -6.55 -1.94 -0.47
N GLU A 101 -6.57 -2.90 -1.39
CA GLU A 101 -7.01 -4.28 -1.12
C GLU A 101 -6.14 -4.97 -0.07
N ASP A 102 -4.84 -4.66 -0.03
CA ASP A 102 -3.87 -5.21 0.91
C ASP A 102 -3.86 -4.49 2.28
N GLY A 103 -4.50 -3.33 2.40
CA GLY A 103 -4.49 -2.51 3.62
C GLY A 103 -3.21 -1.66 3.81
N ASP A 104 -2.40 -1.52 2.77
CA ASP A 104 -1.19 -0.69 2.77
C ASP A 104 -1.50 0.82 2.86
N ILE A 105 -2.73 1.20 2.49
CA ILE A 105 -3.22 2.58 2.51
C ILE A 105 -4.61 2.66 3.16
N ASP A 106 -4.91 3.83 3.70
CA ASP A 106 -6.19 4.12 4.33
C ASP A 106 -7.16 4.72 3.30
N ILE A 107 -6.68 5.52 2.35
CA ILE A 107 -7.53 6.19 1.37
C ILE A 107 -7.02 5.97 -0.05
N LEU A 108 -7.95 5.70 -0.99
CA LEU A 108 -7.72 5.82 -2.42
C LEU A 108 -8.63 6.91 -2.98
N SER A 109 -8.03 7.95 -3.58
CA SER A 109 -8.79 9.05 -4.19
C SER A 109 -9.26 8.70 -5.61
N SER A 110 -10.21 9.49 -6.16
CA SER A 110 -10.80 9.27 -7.50
C SER A 110 -11.31 7.83 -7.72
N PHE A 111 -11.89 7.24 -6.67
CA PHE A 111 -12.29 5.85 -6.65
C PHE A 111 -13.75 5.67 -7.06
N ALA A 112 -13.94 5.21 -8.29
CA ALA A 112 -15.24 4.92 -8.85
C ALA A 112 -15.86 3.65 -8.21
N TYR A 113 -17.14 3.74 -7.89
CA TYR A 113 -17.92 2.66 -7.30
C TYR A 113 -18.13 1.49 -8.26
N THR A 114 -17.86 0.26 -7.78
CA THR A 114 -18.32 -0.98 -8.42
C THR A 114 -18.67 -2.02 -7.35
N ALA A 115 -19.62 -2.91 -7.65
CA ALA A 115 -20.02 -4.00 -6.74
C ALA A 115 -18.88 -4.99 -6.44
N GLU A 116 -17.86 -5.07 -7.30
CA GLU A 116 -16.67 -5.89 -7.03
C GLU A 116 -15.78 -5.23 -5.97
N ARG A 117 -15.61 -3.92 -6.04
CA ARG A 117 -14.74 -3.14 -5.16
C ARG A 117 -15.34 -2.89 -3.78
N GLU A 118 -16.68 -2.79 -3.69
CA GLU A 118 -17.39 -2.67 -2.41
C GLU A 118 -17.12 -3.85 -1.45
N LYS A 119 -16.68 -5.01 -1.99
CA LYS A 119 -16.34 -6.18 -1.17
C LYS A 119 -15.15 -5.96 -0.24
N PHE A 120 -14.27 -5.01 -0.58
CA PHE A 120 -13.05 -4.74 0.19
C PHE A 120 -12.84 -3.25 0.50
N ALA A 121 -13.73 -2.35 0.06
CA ALA A 121 -13.60 -0.91 0.24
C ALA A 121 -14.93 -0.25 0.66
N PHE A 122 -14.85 0.74 1.56
CA PHE A 122 -16.00 1.46 2.13
C PHE A 122 -16.29 2.83 1.49
N TYR A 123 -17.32 2.94 0.67
CA TYR A 123 -17.63 4.20 -0.03
C TYR A 123 -18.33 5.23 0.87
N ILE A 124 -17.85 6.48 0.90
CA ILE A 124 -18.57 7.58 1.56
C ILE A 124 -19.90 7.88 0.88
N LYS A 125 -20.91 8.19 1.69
CA LYS A 125 -22.26 8.56 1.24
C LYS A 125 -22.64 9.90 1.88
N PRO A 126 -23.13 10.88 1.11
CA PRO A 126 -23.27 10.88 -0.35
C PRO A 126 -21.91 10.95 -1.08
N PRO A 127 -21.83 10.53 -2.36
CA PRO A 127 -20.61 10.68 -3.16
C PRO A 127 -20.29 12.16 -3.39
N TYR A 128 -19.01 12.53 -3.38
CA TYR A 128 -18.59 13.92 -3.62
C TYR A 128 -18.60 14.31 -5.10
N SER A 129 -18.52 13.34 -6.02
CA SER A 129 -18.58 13.58 -7.46
C SER A 129 -19.25 12.41 -8.20
N ARG A 130 -19.95 12.74 -9.30
CA ARG A 130 -20.55 11.79 -10.24
C ARG A 130 -19.94 12.03 -11.60
N VAL A 131 -19.34 11.00 -12.17
CA VAL A 131 -18.75 11.05 -13.52
C VAL A 131 -19.43 10.03 -14.41
N SER A 132 -19.79 10.47 -15.62
CA SER A 132 -20.35 9.60 -16.65
C SER A 132 -19.36 9.49 -17.81
N PRO A 133 -19.15 8.29 -18.35
CA PRO A 133 -18.31 8.09 -19.52
C PRO A 133 -18.89 8.84 -20.73
N VAL A 134 -18.03 9.52 -21.48
CA VAL A 134 -18.39 10.17 -22.75
C VAL A 134 -17.45 9.73 -23.85
N PHE A 135 -17.97 9.64 -25.07
CA PHE A 135 -17.18 9.27 -26.25
C PHE A 135 -16.82 10.49 -27.06
N TYR A 136 -15.54 10.64 -27.37
CA TYR A 136 -15.06 11.66 -28.29
C TYR A 136 -14.98 11.07 -29.70
N VAL A 137 -15.59 11.76 -30.68
CA VAL A 137 -15.52 11.40 -32.09
C VAL A 137 -14.99 12.59 -32.89
N ARG A 138 -14.28 12.30 -33.99
CA ARG A 138 -13.80 13.35 -34.89
C ARG A 138 -15.00 14.13 -35.46
N GLN A 139 -14.92 15.45 -35.41
CA GLN A 139 -15.92 16.32 -36.02
C GLN A 139 -16.12 15.97 -37.50
N GLY A 140 -17.38 15.90 -37.94
CA GLY A 140 -17.74 15.53 -39.32
C GLY A 140 -17.79 14.01 -39.58
N LYS A 141 -17.50 13.16 -38.59
CA LYS A 141 -17.65 11.70 -38.72
C LYS A 141 -19.00 11.27 -38.12
N ASN A 142 -19.88 10.69 -38.94
CA ASN A 142 -21.17 10.13 -38.50
C ASN A 142 -20.96 8.78 -37.79
N THR A 143 -20.29 8.80 -36.63
CA THR A 143 -20.13 7.62 -35.77
C THR A 143 -21.33 7.54 -34.83
N HIS A 144 -22.13 6.47 -34.96
CA HIS A 144 -23.24 6.19 -34.06
C HIS A 144 -22.83 5.13 -33.04
N ILE A 145 -22.89 5.47 -31.76
CA ILE A 145 -22.62 4.53 -30.67
C ILE A 145 -23.97 4.00 -30.19
N ALA A 146 -24.29 2.78 -30.60
CA ALA A 146 -25.62 2.21 -30.37
C ALA A 146 -25.87 1.92 -28.89
N GLN A 147 -24.91 1.30 -28.20
CA GLN A 147 -25.01 0.93 -26.79
C GLN A 147 -23.63 0.89 -26.15
N PHE A 148 -23.56 1.20 -24.85
CA PHE A 148 -22.38 0.99 -24.03
C PHE A 148 -22.80 0.43 -22.67
N PRO A 149 -22.10 -0.59 -22.12
CA PRO A 149 -22.40 -1.11 -20.79
C PRO A 149 -22.25 -0.01 -19.74
N THR A 150 -23.30 0.31 -19.01
CA THR A 150 -23.23 1.23 -17.87
C THR A 150 -23.17 0.37 -16.61
N ASP A 151 -21.99 0.28 -16.01
CA ASP A 151 -21.81 -0.41 -14.74
C ASP A 151 -22.26 0.52 -13.58
N GLU A 152 -23.55 0.88 -13.53
CA GLU A 152 -24.14 1.66 -12.43
C GLU A 152 -24.94 0.72 -11.53
N PRO A 153 -24.47 0.40 -10.31
CA PRO A 153 -25.27 -0.34 -9.34
C PRO A 153 -26.09 0.65 -8.52
N ASP A 154 -27.40 0.36 -8.37
CA ASP A 154 -28.43 1.14 -7.68
C ASP A 154 -29.12 2.27 -8.48
N ARG A 155 -29.94 1.86 -9.46
CA ARG A 155 -31.28 2.43 -9.63
C ARG A 155 -32.33 1.33 -9.38
N PRO A 156 -33.30 1.49 -8.45
CA PRO A 156 -34.31 0.47 -8.15
C PRO A 156 -35.45 0.51 -9.16
N ASP A 157 -35.16 0.15 -10.42
CA ASP A 157 -36.15 -0.03 -11.48
C ASP A 157 -35.48 -0.45 -12.79
N ILE A 158 -35.47 -1.77 -13.02
CA ILE A 158 -35.92 -2.47 -14.24
C ILE A 158 -35.33 -3.88 -14.20
N GLU A 159 -36.22 -4.82 -13.95
CA GLU A 159 -36.02 -6.25 -14.13
C GLU A 159 -35.62 -6.55 -15.58
N ASN A 160 -34.39 -7.04 -15.79
CA ASN A 160 -34.11 -8.16 -16.71
C ASN A 160 -32.62 -8.55 -16.76
N HIS A 161 -32.37 -9.74 -16.22
CA HIS A 161 -31.54 -10.84 -16.74
C HIS A 161 -30.24 -10.62 -17.53
N HIS A 162 -29.25 -11.43 -17.10
CA HIS A 162 -28.04 -11.94 -17.79
C HIS A 162 -26.75 -11.09 -17.85
N ARG A 163 -25.84 -11.41 -16.90
CA ARG A 163 -24.36 -11.39 -17.05
C ARG A 163 -23.94 -12.22 -18.29
N PRO A 164 -22.77 -11.99 -18.95
CA PRO A 164 -21.49 -11.57 -18.35
C PRO A 164 -20.69 -10.52 -19.14
N ALA A 165 -20.06 -9.55 -18.47
CA ALA A 165 -19.17 -8.58 -19.12
C ALA A 165 -17.69 -8.89 -18.82
N ARG A 166 -16.91 -9.04 -19.91
CA ARG A 166 -15.45 -9.13 -19.88
C ARG A 166 -14.83 -7.72 -19.86
N ARG A 167 -13.79 -7.59 -19.04
CA ARG A 167 -12.67 -6.62 -19.04
C ARG A 167 -12.76 -5.46 -20.05
N GLY A 168 -13.11 -4.29 -19.53
CA GLY A 168 -12.66 -2.97 -20.01
C GLY A 168 -12.36 -2.10 -18.79
N PHE A 169 -11.11 -1.70 -18.60
CA PHE A 169 -10.72 -0.78 -17.53
C PHE A 169 -11.11 0.64 -17.92
N TYR A 170 -12.28 1.10 -17.52
CA TYR A 170 -12.67 2.51 -17.60
C TYR A 170 -13.24 2.94 -16.24
N CYS A 171 -12.88 4.14 -15.76
CA CYS A 171 -13.48 4.74 -14.56
C CYS A 171 -14.95 5.05 -14.86
N GLN A 172 -15.83 4.13 -14.49
CA GLN A 172 -17.26 4.32 -14.46
C GLN A 172 -17.68 4.27 -13.00
N GLY A 173 -18.34 5.33 -12.53
CA GLY A 173 -18.87 5.39 -11.17
C GLY A 173 -18.50 6.65 -10.40
N THR A 174 -19.29 6.92 -9.37
CA THR A 174 -19.13 7.99 -8.38
C THR A 174 -17.73 8.05 -7.79
N CYS A 175 -16.99 9.14 -8.03
CA CYS A 175 -15.73 9.40 -7.32
C CYS A 175 -16.06 9.70 -5.86
N THR A 176 -15.54 8.84 -5.00
CA THR A 176 -15.90 8.79 -3.58
C THR A 176 -14.62 8.66 -2.76
N LEU A 177 -14.43 9.57 -1.79
CA LEU A 177 -13.19 9.68 -1.02
C LEU A 177 -13.29 8.61 0.06
N LEU A 178 -12.39 7.63 0.06
CA LEU A 178 -12.56 6.45 0.90
C LEU A 178 -11.73 6.53 2.18
N ALA A 179 -12.25 6.14 3.33
CA ALA A 179 -11.45 5.83 4.53
C ALA A 179 -11.51 4.32 4.79
N CYS A 180 -10.36 3.67 4.96
CA CYS A 180 -10.20 2.31 5.45
C CYS A 180 -10.10 2.34 6.99
N GLN A 181 -10.47 1.22 7.60
CA GLN A 181 -10.80 0.97 9.01
C GLN A 181 -9.91 1.65 10.07
#